data_AF-A0AAP7W3Y8-F1
#
_entry.id   AF-A0AAP7W3Y8-F1
#
_cell.length_a   1.000
_cell.length_b   1.000
_cell.length_c   1.000
_cell.angle_alpha   90.00
_cell.angle_beta   90.00
_cell.angle_gamma   90.00
#
_symmetry.space_group_name_H-M   'P 1'
#
loop_
_entity.id
_entity.type
_entity.pdbx_description
1 polymer ?
#
loop_
_entity_poly.entity_id
_entity_poly.type
_entity_poly.pdbx_seq_one_letter_code
_entity_poly.pdbx_strand_id
1 'polypeptide(L)'
;MDKISFLNQYRKNIEFVSNKDLLNIEKGNIPEKWIELFKETDKTRKKDKLIALWNSVCEKELSNTILYLKENLLEFELIVDNGQYAVLYSVLSENNEILYYEGGIPINSVYTSKMQQNWSNIPQSIKGFYENLHNGFYYLPSRAMGLVPAEHITHFEDYEWGILDDLDKPLGINMATAYGFFENGMGGYVAIDLNNCTDEVATLWFTNDTPEYNIKFWDVVDEWIVIGLQDN
;
A
#
# COMPACT_ATOMS: atom_id res chain seq x y z
N MET A 1 -11.79 -16.78 -17.31
CA MET A 1 -11.85 -17.10 -15.87
C MET A 1 -12.60 -15.97 -15.20
N ASP A 2 -13.55 -16.23 -14.30
CA ASP A 2 -14.22 -15.15 -13.58
C ASP A 2 -13.31 -14.55 -12.50
N LYS A 3 -13.59 -13.31 -12.07
CA LYS A 3 -12.77 -12.55 -11.13
C LYS A 3 -12.54 -13.31 -9.82
N ILE A 4 -13.58 -13.91 -9.23
CA ILE A 4 -13.45 -14.60 -7.93
C ILE A 4 -12.60 -15.87 -8.07
N SER A 5 -12.75 -16.60 -9.18
CA SER A 5 -11.92 -17.77 -9.47
C SER A 5 -10.46 -17.41 -9.65
N PHE A 6 -10.14 -16.23 -10.19
CA PHE A 6 -8.76 -15.73 -10.25
C PHE A 6 -8.23 -15.41 -8.86
N LEU A 7 -8.95 -14.58 -8.09
CA LEU A 7 -8.54 -14.15 -6.74
C LEU A 7 -8.32 -15.36 -5.80
N ASN A 8 -9.18 -16.37 -5.90
CA ASN A 8 -9.12 -17.57 -5.07
C ASN A 8 -7.91 -18.49 -5.33
N GLN A 9 -7.14 -18.25 -6.40
CA GLN A 9 -5.84 -18.93 -6.60
C GLN A 9 -4.78 -18.42 -5.64
N TYR A 10 -4.90 -17.15 -5.22
CA TYR A 10 -3.94 -16.50 -4.34
C TYR A 10 -4.43 -16.48 -2.88
N ARG A 11 -5.75 -16.32 -2.68
CA ARG A 11 -6.36 -16.16 -1.35
C ARG A 11 -7.62 -17.00 -1.22
N LYS A 12 -7.64 -17.97 -0.28
CA LYS A 12 -8.68 -19.00 -0.24
C LYS A 12 -10.10 -18.52 0.09
N ASN A 13 -10.26 -17.35 0.73
CA ASN A 13 -11.52 -16.90 1.32
C ASN A 13 -11.83 -15.43 0.99
N ILE A 14 -11.71 -15.02 -0.28
CA ILE A 14 -12.15 -13.69 -0.69
C ILE A 14 -13.63 -13.70 -1.01
N GLU A 15 -14.37 -12.78 -0.38
CA GLU A 15 -15.78 -12.55 -0.61
C GLU A 15 -16.05 -11.08 -0.95
N PHE A 16 -16.91 -10.83 -1.94
CA PHE A 16 -17.38 -9.47 -2.23
C PHE A 16 -18.50 -9.08 -1.28
N VAL A 17 -18.40 -7.87 -0.72
CA VAL A 17 -19.44 -7.32 0.16
C VAL A 17 -20.60 -6.80 -0.69
N SER A 18 -21.78 -7.38 -0.48
CA SER A 18 -22.99 -6.92 -1.17
C SER A 18 -23.50 -5.60 -0.61
N ASN A 19 -24.33 -4.88 -1.37
CA ASN A 19 -24.99 -3.66 -0.87
C ASN A 19 -25.84 -3.91 0.38
N LYS A 20 -26.40 -5.13 0.54
CA LYS A 20 -27.16 -5.51 1.73
C LYS A 20 -26.24 -5.67 2.93
N ASP A 21 -25.08 -6.28 2.75
CA ASP A 21 -24.11 -6.53 3.82
C ASP A 21 -23.40 -5.25 4.23
N LEU A 22 -23.19 -4.32 3.29
CA LEU A 22 -22.67 -2.97 3.56
C LEU A 22 -23.50 -2.21 4.61
N LEU A 23 -24.82 -2.40 4.63
CA LEU A 23 -25.72 -1.77 5.60
C LEU A 23 -25.63 -2.39 7.01
N ASN A 24 -25.07 -3.60 7.11
CA ASN A 24 -24.95 -4.36 8.35
C ASN A 24 -23.54 -4.30 8.95
N ILE A 25 -22.59 -3.61 8.31
CA ILE A 25 -21.24 -3.44 8.83
C ILE A 25 -21.30 -2.65 10.13
N GLU A 26 -20.74 -3.22 11.20
CA GLU A 26 -20.71 -2.57 12.50
C GLU A 26 -19.92 -1.25 12.44
N LYS A 27 -20.42 -0.23 13.14
CA LYS A 27 -19.79 1.08 13.19
C LYS A 27 -18.38 0.95 13.78
N GLY A 28 -17.38 1.43 13.05
CA GLY A 28 -15.98 1.39 13.45
C GLY A 28 -15.15 0.31 12.74
N ASN A 29 -15.78 -0.67 12.08
CA ASN A 29 -15.06 -1.67 11.28
C ASN A 29 -14.60 -1.13 9.92
N ILE A 30 -15.21 -0.04 9.45
CA ILE A 30 -14.82 0.70 8.25
C ILE A 30 -15.03 2.20 8.51
N PRO A 31 -14.10 3.08 8.09
CA PRO A 31 -14.31 4.52 8.14
C PRO A 31 -15.54 4.97 7.36
N GLU A 32 -16.28 5.95 7.90
CA GLU A 32 -17.54 6.43 7.32
C GLU A 32 -17.40 6.89 5.86
N LYS A 33 -16.29 7.55 5.51
CA LYS A 33 -15.98 7.97 4.13
C LYS A 33 -15.94 6.81 3.13
N TRP A 34 -15.43 5.64 3.55
CA TRP A 34 -15.42 4.44 2.71
C TRP A 34 -16.84 3.87 2.56
N ILE A 35 -17.63 3.85 3.63
CA ILE A 35 -19.04 3.44 3.57
C ILE A 35 -19.83 4.35 2.60
N GLU A 36 -19.64 5.66 2.66
CA GLU A 36 -20.27 6.63 1.75
C GLU A 36 -19.87 6.41 0.29
N LEU A 37 -18.59 6.10 0.03
CA LEU A 37 -18.10 5.72 -1.30
C LEU A 37 -18.79 4.48 -1.84
N PHE A 38 -18.91 3.42 -1.04
CA PHE A 38 -19.53 2.17 -1.48
C PHE A 38 -21.05 2.25 -1.63
N LYS A 39 -21.71 3.21 -0.94
CA LYS A 39 -23.14 3.50 -1.13
C LYS A 39 -23.45 4.26 -2.42
N GLU A 40 -22.47 4.88 -3.06
CA GLU A 40 -22.68 5.59 -4.32
C GLU A 40 -22.98 4.60 -5.45
N THR A 41 -24.16 4.73 -6.06
CA THR A 41 -24.63 3.82 -7.13
C THR A 41 -24.23 4.29 -8.52
N ASP A 42 -24.01 5.60 -8.70
CA ASP A 42 -23.52 6.14 -9.96
C ASP A 42 -22.03 5.83 -10.11
N LYS A 43 -21.67 5.04 -11.13
CA LYS A 43 -20.29 4.57 -11.33
C LYS A 43 -19.30 5.71 -11.53
N THR A 44 -19.67 6.76 -12.26
CA THR A 44 -18.81 7.90 -12.55
C THR A 44 -18.57 8.70 -11.28
N ARG A 45 -19.64 9.07 -10.58
CA ARG A 45 -19.56 9.80 -9.31
C ARG A 45 -18.82 9.01 -8.24
N LYS A 46 -18.98 7.68 -8.21
CA LYS A 46 -18.26 6.79 -7.30
C LYS A 46 -16.75 6.86 -7.54
N LYS A 47 -16.30 6.84 -8.81
CA LYS A 47 -14.89 7.03 -9.17
C LYS A 47 -14.40 8.43 -8.82
N ASP A 48 -15.17 9.47 -9.13
CA ASP A 48 -14.79 10.86 -8.82
C ASP A 48 -14.59 11.07 -7.31
N LYS A 49 -15.48 10.51 -6.49
CA LYS A 49 -15.35 10.56 -5.03
C LYS A 49 -14.13 9.77 -4.53
N LEU A 50 -13.80 8.63 -5.15
CA LEU A 50 -12.61 7.86 -4.80
C LEU A 50 -11.34 8.67 -5.10
N ILE A 51 -11.24 9.25 -6.30
CA ILE A 51 -10.11 10.10 -6.69
C ILE A 51 -10.04 11.34 -5.78
N ALA A 52 -11.16 11.93 -5.39
CA ALA A 52 -11.20 13.02 -4.42
C ALA A 52 -10.68 12.61 -3.04
N LEU A 53 -10.99 11.39 -2.58
CA LEU A 53 -10.46 10.84 -1.33
C LEU A 53 -8.94 10.68 -1.39
N TRP A 54 -8.40 10.09 -2.47
CA TRP A 54 -6.95 9.97 -2.68
C TRP A 54 -6.27 11.35 -2.65
N ASN A 55 -6.78 12.31 -3.43
CA ASN A 55 -6.24 13.68 -3.43
C ASN A 55 -6.29 14.35 -2.05
N SER A 56 -7.34 14.11 -1.27
CA SER A 56 -7.45 14.70 0.07
C SER A 56 -6.36 14.23 1.04
N VAL A 57 -5.70 13.09 0.76
CA VAL A 57 -4.69 12.48 1.63
C VAL A 57 -3.27 12.58 1.07
N CYS A 58 -3.08 12.37 -0.23
CA CYS A 58 -1.77 12.20 -0.85
C CYS A 58 -1.71 12.75 -2.30
N GLU A 59 -2.38 13.87 -2.58
CA GLU A 59 -2.41 14.52 -3.91
C GLU A 59 -1.01 14.74 -4.51
N LYS A 60 -0.05 15.15 -3.69
CA LYS A 60 1.32 15.43 -4.16
C LYS A 60 2.19 14.19 -4.16
N GLU A 61 2.04 13.38 -3.12
CA GLU A 61 2.86 12.23 -2.80
C GLU A 61 2.63 11.06 -3.77
N LEU A 62 1.40 10.88 -4.25
CA LEU A 62 1.02 9.79 -5.17
C LEU A 62 0.39 10.33 -6.46
N SER A 63 0.91 11.45 -6.96
CA SER A 63 0.30 12.19 -8.08
C SER A 63 0.22 11.37 -9.38
N ASN A 64 1.25 10.57 -9.68
CA ASN A 64 1.27 9.73 -10.88
C ASN A 64 0.34 8.52 -10.71
N THR A 65 0.34 7.89 -9.54
CA THR A 65 -0.60 6.80 -9.19
C THR A 65 -2.05 7.27 -9.30
N ILE A 66 -2.37 8.45 -8.76
CA ILE A 66 -3.72 9.03 -8.83
C ILE A 66 -4.12 9.29 -10.28
N LEU A 67 -3.21 9.83 -11.09
CA LEU A 67 -3.45 10.06 -12.51
C LEU A 67 -3.73 8.74 -13.24
N TYR A 68 -2.92 7.72 -13.00
CA TYR A 68 -3.09 6.40 -13.61
C TYR A 68 -4.42 5.76 -13.21
N LEU A 69 -4.78 5.81 -11.92
CA LEU A 69 -6.08 5.31 -11.43
C LEU A 69 -7.24 6.08 -12.07
N LYS A 70 -7.13 7.40 -12.24
CA LYS A 70 -8.18 8.21 -12.87
C LYS A 70 -8.45 7.78 -14.33
N GLU A 71 -7.41 7.39 -15.05
CA GLU A 71 -7.50 7.00 -16.46
C GLU A 71 -7.85 5.52 -16.66
N ASN A 72 -7.34 4.63 -15.79
CA ASN A 72 -7.32 3.19 -16.03
C ASN A 72 -8.10 2.35 -15.01
N LEU A 73 -8.63 2.95 -13.93
CA LEU A 73 -9.46 2.21 -12.98
C LEU A 73 -10.78 1.80 -13.63
N LEU A 74 -11.03 0.48 -13.71
CA LEU A 74 -12.27 -0.06 -14.24
C LEU A 74 -13.37 -0.03 -13.18
N GLU A 75 -13.06 -0.52 -11.99
CA GLU A 75 -13.95 -0.54 -10.82
C GLU A 75 -13.18 -0.76 -9.52
N PHE A 76 -13.86 -0.50 -8.40
CA PHE A 76 -13.38 -0.87 -7.08
C PHE A 76 -14.52 -1.40 -6.22
N GLU A 77 -14.21 -2.43 -5.45
CA GLU A 77 -15.16 -3.22 -4.67
C GLU A 77 -14.67 -3.39 -3.24
N LEU A 78 -15.61 -3.46 -2.30
CA LEU A 78 -15.30 -3.84 -0.93
C LEU A 78 -15.26 -5.37 -0.87
N ILE A 79 -14.17 -5.90 -0.36
CA ILE A 79 -13.98 -7.33 -0.14
C ILE A 79 -13.76 -7.64 1.34
N VAL A 80 -13.97 -8.90 1.69
CA VAL A 80 -13.54 -9.49 2.96
C VAL A 80 -12.53 -10.58 2.64
N ASP A 81 -11.34 -10.51 3.24
CA ASP A 81 -10.35 -11.59 3.24
C ASP A 81 -10.09 -12.02 4.69
N ASN A 82 -10.42 -13.28 5.03
CA ASN A 82 -10.29 -13.84 6.38
C ASN A 82 -10.88 -12.96 7.49
N GLY A 83 -12.03 -12.36 7.23
CA GLY A 83 -12.75 -11.51 8.19
C GLY A 83 -12.24 -10.07 8.29
N GLN A 84 -11.24 -9.68 7.48
CA GLN A 84 -10.76 -8.30 7.38
C GLN A 84 -11.29 -7.64 6.11
N TYR A 85 -11.75 -6.40 6.23
CA TYR A 85 -12.21 -5.62 5.09
C TYR A 85 -11.04 -5.01 4.33
N ALA A 86 -11.10 -5.04 3.00
CA ALA A 86 -10.17 -4.36 2.11
C ALA A 86 -10.87 -3.85 0.86
N VAL A 87 -10.24 -2.91 0.15
CA VAL A 87 -10.72 -2.39 -1.12
C VAL A 87 -9.94 -3.05 -2.24
N LEU A 88 -10.65 -3.76 -3.11
CA LEU A 88 -10.10 -4.33 -4.33
C LEU A 88 -10.24 -3.31 -5.46
N TYR A 89 -9.14 -3.02 -6.13
CA TYR A 89 -9.06 -2.17 -7.32
C TYR A 89 -8.84 -3.06 -8.54
N SER A 90 -9.71 -2.93 -9.54
CA SER A 90 -9.54 -3.57 -10.85
C SER A 90 -9.03 -2.51 -11.83
N VAL A 91 -7.75 -2.57 -12.18
CA VAL A 91 -7.07 -1.55 -12.99
C VAL A 91 -6.63 -2.16 -14.32
N LEU A 92 -6.89 -1.46 -15.43
CA LEU A 92 -6.42 -1.87 -16.75
C LEU A 92 -4.94 -1.52 -16.91
N SER A 93 -4.11 -2.50 -17.24
CA SER A 93 -2.68 -2.29 -17.51
C SER A 93 -2.43 -1.88 -18.97
N GLU A 94 -1.19 -1.47 -19.29
CA GLU A 94 -0.82 -1.12 -20.67
C GLU A 94 -0.85 -2.32 -21.61
N ASN A 95 -0.68 -3.53 -21.05
CA ASN A 95 -0.77 -4.80 -21.77
C ASN A 95 -2.22 -5.28 -21.99
N ASN A 96 -3.22 -4.45 -21.65
CA ASN A 96 -4.65 -4.77 -21.66
C ASN A 96 -5.05 -5.91 -20.72
N GLU A 97 -4.29 -6.12 -19.65
CA GLU A 97 -4.64 -7.05 -18.58
C GLU A 97 -5.37 -6.31 -17.44
N ILE A 98 -6.13 -7.05 -16.63
CA ILE A 98 -6.76 -6.48 -15.43
C ILE A 98 -5.91 -6.87 -14.24
N LEU A 99 -5.26 -5.87 -13.64
CA LEU A 99 -4.50 -6.02 -12.41
C LEU A 99 -5.40 -5.76 -11.21
N TYR A 100 -5.16 -6.53 -10.15
CA TYR A 100 -5.90 -6.47 -8.91
C TYR A 100 -5.02 -5.94 -7.79
N TYR A 101 -5.23 -4.67 -7.43
CA TYR A 101 -4.57 -4.05 -6.29
C TYR A 101 -5.49 -4.08 -5.07
N GLU A 102 -4.90 -4.28 -3.89
CA GLU A 102 -5.60 -4.30 -2.61
C GLU A 102 -5.15 -3.13 -1.76
N GLY A 103 -6.11 -2.31 -1.33
CA GLY A 103 -5.91 -1.29 -0.30
C GLY A 103 -6.60 -1.70 0.99
N GLY A 104 -5.84 -1.95 2.06
CA GLY A 104 -6.40 -2.32 3.35
C GLY A 104 -7.28 -1.20 3.92
N ILE A 105 -8.32 -1.53 4.68
CA ILE A 105 -9.10 -0.49 5.36
C ILE A 105 -8.27 0.08 6.53
N PRO A 106 -8.17 1.41 6.68
CA PRO A 106 -7.43 2.00 7.79
C PRO A 106 -8.28 1.89 9.08
N ILE A 107 -8.12 0.77 9.81
CA ILE A 107 -8.87 0.44 11.03
C ILE A 107 -7.96 0.22 12.22
N ASN A 108 -7.45 1.29 12.86
CA ASN A 108 -6.65 1.18 14.09
C ASN A 108 -5.54 0.10 14.07
N SER A 109 -5.16 -0.44 12.90
CA SER A 109 -4.33 -1.65 12.77
C SER A 109 -2.90 -1.38 13.21
N VAL A 110 -2.50 -0.12 13.05
CA VAL A 110 -1.33 0.51 13.65
C VAL A 110 -1.21 0.26 15.16
N TYR A 111 -2.31 0.27 15.91
CA TYR A 111 -2.29 0.07 17.37
C TYR A 111 -2.08 -1.40 17.76
N THR A 112 -2.17 -2.32 16.80
CA THR A 112 -1.94 -3.75 17.01
C THR A 112 -0.67 -4.26 16.34
N SER A 113 0.01 -3.43 15.55
CA SER A 113 1.24 -3.81 14.86
C SER A 113 2.47 -3.62 15.75
N LYS A 114 3.56 -4.32 15.42
CA LYS A 114 4.87 -4.10 16.04
C LYS A 114 5.34 -2.64 15.94
N MET A 115 4.83 -1.91 14.95
CA MET A 115 5.14 -0.49 14.74
C MET A 115 4.55 0.45 15.77
N GLN A 116 3.59 0.01 16.61
CA GLN A 116 2.88 0.89 17.54
C GLN A 116 3.81 1.80 18.36
N GLN A 117 4.92 1.27 18.88
CA GLN A 117 5.87 2.01 19.71
C GLN A 117 6.64 3.09 18.95
N ASN A 118 6.83 2.88 17.64
CA ASN A 118 7.60 3.77 16.76
C ASN A 118 6.72 4.63 15.87
N TRP A 119 5.40 4.37 15.85
CA TRP A 119 4.47 5.01 14.93
C TRP A 119 4.47 6.53 15.05
N SER A 120 4.61 7.08 16.27
CA SER A 120 4.68 8.52 16.48
C SER A 120 5.82 9.20 15.70
N ASN A 121 6.90 8.46 15.43
CA ASN A 121 8.12 8.95 14.80
C ASN A 121 8.09 8.85 13.27
N ILE A 122 7.08 8.20 12.69
CA ILE A 122 6.93 8.11 11.24
C ILE A 122 6.53 9.49 10.68
N PRO A 123 7.04 9.88 9.50
CA PRO A 123 6.63 11.10 8.81
C PRO A 123 5.11 11.23 8.64
N GLN A 124 4.62 12.46 8.73
CA GLN A 124 3.18 12.73 8.81
C GLN A 124 2.43 12.36 7.53
N SER A 125 3.03 12.50 6.35
CA SER A 125 2.42 12.10 5.07
C SER A 125 2.20 10.59 5.00
N ILE A 126 3.18 9.78 5.42
CA ILE A 126 3.11 8.32 5.47
C ILE A 126 2.05 7.89 6.47
N LYS A 127 2.08 8.42 7.71
CA LYS A 127 0.99 8.16 8.68
C LYS A 127 -0.36 8.56 8.10
N GLY A 128 -0.42 9.71 7.41
CA GLY A 128 -1.60 10.21 6.73
C GLY A 128 -2.20 9.17 5.79
N PHE A 129 -1.37 8.55 4.94
CA PHE A 129 -1.78 7.46 4.06
C PHE A 129 -2.36 6.27 4.84
N TYR A 130 -1.64 5.76 5.84
CA TYR A 130 -2.04 4.57 6.61
C TYR A 130 -3.25 4.76 7.52
N GLU A 131 -3.45 5.97 8.04
CA GLU A 131 -4.53 6.30 8.97
C GLU A 131 -5.78 6.80 8.24
N ASN A 132 -5.62 7.38 7.04
CA ASN A 132 -6.71 8.07 6.35
C ASN A 132 -7.05 7.50 4.97
N LEU A 133 -6.17 6.77 4.29
CA LEU A 133 -6.49 6.23 2.97
C LEU A 133 -6.57 4.71 3.03
N HIS A 134 -5.43 4.06 3.25
CA HIS A 134 -5.33 2.60 3.24
C HIS A 134 -4.26 2.06 4.20
N ASN A 135 -4.54 0.95 4.86
CA ASN A 135 -3.51 0.14 5.50
C ASN A 135 -2.76 -0.71 4.46
N GLY A 136 -1.77 -0.11 3.81
CA GLY A 136 -1.06 -0.69 2.67
C GLY A 136 -1.86 -0.60 1.36
N PHE A 137 -1.15 -0.64 0.23
CA PHE A 137 -1.72 -0.66 -1.12
C PHE A 137 -0.77 -1.37 -2.07
N TYR A 138 -1.11 -2.58 -2.52
CA TYR A 138 -0.18 -3.49 -3.20
C TYR A 138 -0.88 -4.40 -4.22
N TYR A 139 -0.10 -5.02 -5.11
CA TYR A 139 -0.60 -6.01 -6.07
C TYR A 139 -1.01 -7.30 -5.34
N LEU A 140 -2.31 -7.62 -5.35
CA LEU A 140 -2.91 -8.68 -4.53
C LEU A 140 -2.26 -10.07 -4.74
N PRO A 141 -1.96 -10.51 -5.98
CA PRO A 141 -1.36 -11.82 -6.24
C PRO A 141 -0.02 -12.06 -5.54
N SER A 142 0.89 -11.08 -5.59
CA SER A 142 2.24 -11.19 -5.01
C SER A 142 2.38 -10.58 -3.62
N ARG A 143 1.44 -9.72 -3.23
CA ARG A 143 1.53 -8.81 -2.07
C ARG A 143 2.73 -7.86 -2.11
N ALA A 144 3.12 -7.47 -3.31
CA ALA A 144 4.26 -6.61 -3.57
C ALA A 144 3.90 -5.49 -4.55
N MET A 145 4.92 -4.78 -5.03
CA MET A 145 4.78 -3.61 -5.92
C MET A 145 3.86 -2.56 -5.30
N GLY A 146 4.07 -2.30 -4.01
CA GLY A 146 3.23 -1.38 -3.25
C GLY A 146 3.65 -1.20 -1.80
N LEU A 147 2.89 -0.35 -1.12
CA LEU A 147 3.00 -0.13 0.33
C LEU A 147 2.46 -1.36 1.07
N VAL A 148 3.26 -1.95 1.94
CA VAL A 148 2.83 -3.14 2.72
C VAL A 148 1.92 -2.73 3.88
N PRO A 149 1.01 -3.59 4.35
CA PRO A 149 0.23 -3.31 5.56
C PRO A 149 1.11 -3.00 6.77
N ALA A 150 0.61 -2.21 7.73
CA ALA A 150 1.37 -1.78 8.91
C ALA A 150 1.91 -2.95 9.77
N GLU A 151 1.20 -4.07 9.78
CA GLU A 151 1.57 -5.34 10.41
C GLU A 151 2.70 -6.09 9.67
N HIS A 152 3.00 -5.70 8.44
CA HIS A 152 3.99 -6.31 7.55
C HIS A 152 5.15 -5.35 7.19
N ILE A 153 5.18 -4.14 7.76
CA ILE A 153 6.34 -3.26 7.66
C ILE A 153 7.59 -4.01 8.16
N THR A 154 8.62 -4.04 7.31
CA THR A 154 9.83 -4.82 7.55
C THR A 154 10.74 -4.06 8.49
N HIS A 155 10.94 -4.53 9.71
CA HIS A 155 11.99 -4.01 10.59
C HIS A 155 13.33 -4.62 10.19
N PHE A 156 14.30 -3.81 9.78
CA PHE A 156 15.52 -4.30 9.16
C PHE A 156 16.39 -5.12 10.13
N GLU A 157 16.37 -4.82 11.43
CA GLU A 157 17.10 -5.60 12.45
C GLU A 157 16.49 -7.00 12.70
N ASP A 158 15.24 -7.24 12.32
CA ASP A 158 14.59 -8.57 12.45
C ASP A 158 15.15 -9.60 11.43
N TYR A 159 15.96 -9.17 10.45
CA TYR A 159 16.44 -10.02 9.34
C TYR A 159 17.96 -9.98 9.17
N GLU A 160 18.51 -11.11 8.69
CA GLU A 160 19.90 -11.20 8.23
C GLU A 160 19.98 -10.80 6.75
N TRP A 161 20.80 -9.80 6.46
CA TRP A 161 20.94 -9.27 5.11
C TRP A 161 22.30 -9.63 4.52
N GLY A 162 22.31 -10.53 3.54
CA GLY A 162 23.55 -11.02 2.92
C GLY A 162 24.42 -9.92 2.31
N ILE A 163 23.79 -8.85 1.80
CA ILE A 163 24.49 -7.70 1.21
C ILE A 163 25.47 -7.02 2.18
N LEU A 164 25.26 -7.12 3.51
CA LEU A 164 26.07 -6.40 4.50
C LEU A 164 27.55 -6.79 4.46
N ASP A 165 27.85 -8.04 4.11
CA ASP A 165 29.23 -8.54 3.98
C ASP A 165 29.93 -8.03 2.71
N ASP A 166 29.15 -7.63 1.71
CA ASP A 166 29.62 -7.21 0.38
C ASP A 166 29.71 -5.68 0.21
N LEU A 167 29.41 -4.91 1.26
CA LEU A 167 29.42 -3.44 1.17
C LEU A 167 30.84 -2.86 1.13
N ASP A 168 31.14 -2.09 0.08
CA ASP A 168 32.39 -1.33 -0.06
C ASP A 168 32.53 -0.19 0.97
N LYS A 169 31.41 0.30 1.50
CA LYS A 169 31.34 1.43 2.43
C LYS A 169 30.49 1.08 3.65
N PRO A 170 30.77 1.71 4.81
CA PRO A 170 29.90 1.55 5.98
C PRO A 170 28.45 1.90 5.66
N LEU A 171 27.54 1.20 6.32
CA LEU A 171 26.11 1.39 6.16
C LEU A 171 25.68 2.82 6.51
N GLY A 172 24.87 3.43 5.64
CA GLY A 172 24.39 4.82 5.77
C GLY A 172 23.14 4.98 6.65
N ILE A 173 22.58 3.88 7.16
CA ILE A 173 21.39 3.84 8.00
C ILE A 173 21.63 2.98 9.24
N ASN A 174 20.81 3.16 10.27
CA ASN A 174 20.76 2.31 11.44
C ASN A 174 19.66 1.24 11.29
N MET A 175 20.06 -0.03 11.18
CA MET A 175 19.13 -1.17 11.01
C MET A 175 18.09 -1.28 12.14
N ALA A 176 18.46 -0.93 13.38
CA ALA A 176 17.57 -0.96 14.53
C ALA A 176 16.42 0.06 14.42
N THR A 177 16.60 1.11 13.62
CA THR A 177 15.59 2.15 13.38
C THR A 177 15.14 2.23 11.93
N ALA A 178 15.56 1.30 11.08
CA ALA A 178 15.17 1.23 9.67
C ALA A 178 13.96 0.32 9.46
N TYR A 179 12.97 0.85 8.74
CA TYR A 179 11.71 0.17 8.46
C TYR A 179 11.35 0.26 6.98
N GLY A 180 11.16 -0.89 6.32
CA GLY A 180 10.71 -1.01 4.94
C GLY A 180 9.20 -0.93 4.81
N PHE A 181 8.69 0.12 4.17
CA PHE A 181 7.26 0.38 3.99
C PHE A 181 6.74 -0.06 2.61
N PHE A 182 7.64 -0.24 1.65
CA PHE A 182 7.35 -0.72 0.31
C PHE A 182 8.20 -1.96 0.04
N GLU A 183 7.64 -2.94 -0.67
CA GLU A 183 8.37 -4.10 -1.20
C GLU A 183 7.99 -4.34 -2.68
N ASN A 184 8.98 -4.62 -3.53
CA ASN A 184 8.76 -4.93 -4.95
C ASN A 184 8.59 -6.44 -5.24
N GLY A 185 8.78 -7.31 -4.25
CA GLY A 185 8.60 -8.77 -4.34
C GLY A 185 9.82 -9.51 -4.91
N MET A 186 10.89 -8.77 -5.24
CA MET A 186 12.15 -9.27 -5.75
C MET A 186 13.34 -8.84 -4.86
N GLY A 187 13.09 -8.54 -3.59
CA GLY A 187 14.10 -8.14 -2.62
C GLY A 187 14.47 -6.64 -2.65
N GLY A 188 13.67 -5.81 -3.32
CA GLY A 188 13.77 -4.35 -3.28
C GLY A 188 12.78 -3.73 -2.29
N TYR A 189 13.25 -2.79 -1.48
CA TYR A 189 12.47 -2.10 -0.45
C TYR A 189 12.70 -0.59 -0.49
N VAL A 190 11.66 0.18 -0.16
CA VAL A 190 11.80 1.60 0.20
C VAL A 190 11.68 1.72 1.71
N ALA A 191 12.77 2.09 2.35
CA ALA A 191 12.90 2.07 3.81
C ALA A 191 13.23 3.44 4.39
N ILE A 192 12.79 3.67 5.63
CA ILE A 192 13.08 4.89 6.39
C ILE A 192 13.80 4.51 7.67
N ASP A 193 14.93 5.17 7.92
CA ASP A 193 15.58 5.19 9.22
C ASP A 193 14.96 6.30 10.09
N LEU A 194 14.15 5.91 11.09
CA LEU A 194 13.42 6.85 11.95
C LEU A 194 14.32 7.77 12.79
N ASN A 195 15.60 7.42 13.01
CA ASN A 195 16.55 8.30 13.68
C ASN A 195 17.18 9.33 12.74
N ASN A 196 17.09 9.11 11.43
CA ASN A 196 17.72 9.93 10.39
C ASN A 196 16.71 10.34 9.29
N CYS A 197 15.43 10.47 9.65
CA CYS A 197 14.36 10.86 8.73
C CYS A 197 13.99 12.34 8.91
N THR A 198 14.84 13.23 8.40
CA THR A 198 14.44 14.61 8.12
C THR A 198 13.85 14.68 6.72
N ASP A 199 12.68 15.30 6.56
CA ASP A 199 12.03 15.55 5.27
C ASP A 199 11.79 14.29 4.41
N GLU A 200 11.36 13.17 5.03
CA GLU A 200 10.97 11.94 4.31
C GLU A 200 12.10 11.34 3.46
N VAL A 201 13.35 11.61 3.87
CA VAL A 201 14.51 10.94 3.32
C VAL A 201 14.41 9.43 3.58
N ALA A 202 14.61 8.66 2.53
CA ALA A 202 14.52 7.22 2.50
C ALA A 202 15.81 6.59 1.97
N THR A 203 15.86 5.26 2.06
CA THR A 203 16.86 4.40 1.47
C THR A 203 16.18 3.42 0.53
N LEU A 204 16.70 3.34 -0.70
CA LEU A 204 16.38 2.26 -1.61
C LEU A 204 17.28 1.09 -1.25
N TRP A 205 16.68 0.01 -0.78
CA TRP A 205 17.41 -1.16 -0.32
C TRP A 205 17.17 -2.33 -1.27
N PHE A 206 18.25 -3.00 -1.67
CA PHE A 206 18.16 -4.25 -2.42
C PHE A 206 18.89 -5.36 -1.65
N THR A 207 18.35 -6.57 -1.69
CA THR A 207 18.99 -7.73 -1.05
C THR A 207 20.32 -8.14 -1.69
N ASN A 208 20.60 -7.65 -2.89
CA ASN A 208 21.69 -8.08 -3.76
C ASN A 208 22.43 -6.92 -4.48
N ASP A 209 22.10 -5.66 -4.15
CA ASP A 209 22.87 -4.50 -4.60
C ASP A 209 23.08 -3.48 -3.47
N THR A 210 24.09 -2.62 -3.63
CA THR A 210 24.42 -1.58 -2.66
C THR A 210 23.23 -0.63 -2.46
N PRO A 211 22.83 -0.31 -1.22
CA PRO A 211 21.70 0.59 -0.99
C PRO A 211 21.94 2.01 -1.51
N GLU A 212 20.89 2.63 -2.05
CA GLU A 212 20.90 4.04 -2.43
C GLU A 212 20.30 4.88 -1.30
N TYR A 213 21.06 5.86 -0.81
CA TYR A 213 20.66 6.72 0.30
C TYR A 213 20.25 8.11 -0.17
N ASN A 214 19.54 8.85 0.70
CA ASN A 214 19.15 10.25 0.46
C ASN A 214 18.19 10.42 -0.72
N ILE A 215 17.38 9.39 -0.98
CA ILE A 215 16.26 9.48 -1.92
C ILE A 215 15.02 10.01 -1.22
N LYS A 216 14.06 10.51 -1.99
CA LYS A 216 12.75 10.92 -1.47
C LYS A 216 11.82 9.72 -1.46
N PHE A 217 11.20 9.46 -0.32
CA PHE A 217 10.31 8.30 -0.14
C PHE A 217 9.21 8.23 -1.21
N TRP A 218 8.44 9.31 -1.34
CA TRP A 218 7.27 9.32 -2.22
C TRP A 218 7.61 9.33 -3.70
N ASP A 219 8.71 9.96 -4.11
CA ASP A 219 9.14 9.95 -5.52
C ASP A 219 9.32 8.50 -6.02
N VAL A 220 9.97 7.65 -5.22
CA VAL A 220 10.17 6.22 -5.58
C VAL A 220 8.90 5.41 -5.43
N VAL A 221 8.15 5.61 -4.35
CA VAL A 221 6.91 4.85 -4.10
C VAL A 221 5.87 5.11 -5.19
N ASP A 222 5.66 6.37 -5.59
CA ASP A 222 4.70 6.73 -6.64
C ASP A 222 5.11 6.14 -7.99
N GLU A 223 6.39 6.24 -8.35
CA GLU A 223 6.91 5.67 -9.60
C GLU A 223 6.77 4.15 -9.64
N TRP A 224 7.16 3.46 -8.57
CA TRP A 224 7.15 1.99 -8.54
C TRP A 224 5.73 1.41 -8.45
N ILE A 225 4.79 2.09 -7.79
CA ILE A 225 3.37 1.69 -7.87
C ILE A 225 2.88 1.79 -9.32
N VAL A 226 3.20 2.87 -10.04
CA VAL A 226 2.80 3.05 -11.43
C VAL A 226 3.39 1.97 -12.34
N ILE A 227 4.69 1.65 -12.19
CA ILE A 227 5.32 0.52 -12.91
C ILE A 227 4.53 -0.77 -12.66
N GLY A 228 4.18 -1.04 -11.40
CA GLY A 228 3.38 -2.22 -11.05
C GLY A 228 1.96 -2.19 -11.63
N LEU A 229 1.36 -1.01 -11.82
CA LEU A 229 0.04 -0.87 -12.46
C LEU A 229 0.11 -0.97 -14.00
N GLN A 230 1.30 -0.84 -14.59
CA GLN A 230 1.51 -0.90 -16.05
C GLN A 230 1.92 -2.29 -16.54
N ASP A 231 2.82 -2.98 -15.82
CA ASP A 231 3.63 -4.08 -16.35
C ASP A 231 3.59 -5.41 -15.55
N ASN A 232 2.68 -5.56 -14.56
CA ASN A 232 2.54 -6.81 -13.77
C ASN A 232 1.84 -7.97 -14.50
#